data_AF-A0A1I4IXF8-F1
#
_entry.id   AF-A0A1I4IXF8-F1
#
_cell.length_a   1.000
_cell.length_b   1.000
_cell.length_c   1.000
_cell.angle_alpha   90.00
_cell.angle_beta   90.00
_cell.angle_gamma   90.00
#
_symmetry.space_group_name_H-M   'P 1'
#
loop_
_entity.id
_entity.type
_entity.pdbx_description
1 polymer ?
#
loop_
_entity_poly.entity_id
_entity_poly.type
_entity_poly.pdbx_seq_one_letter_code
_entity_poly.pdbx_strand_id
1 'polypeptide(L)' 'MSKAGYPYDNAPMERYFNTLKNNLINHHYYRSEKELYEAVEEFAYVEYNHSRPHSYNNYKTPFEARYGMS' A
#
# COMPACT_ATOMS: atom_id res chain seq x y z
N MET A 1 -2.78 -14.88 7.01
CA MET A 1 -1.49 -15.56 7.22
C MET A 1 -1.81 -17.02 7.54
N SER A 2 -1.61 -17.94 6.59
CA SER A 2 -1.70 -19.37 6.91
C SER A 2 -0.40 -19.85 7.57
N LYS A 3 -0.17 -21.17 7.59
CA LYS A 3 0.96 -21.83 8.25
C LYS A 3 2.30 -21.21 7.83
N ALA A 4 3.29 -21.22 8.74
CA ALA A 4 4.65 -20.82 8.39
C ALA A 4 5.18 -21.62 7.18
N GLY A 5 5.78 -20.92 6.21
CA GLY A 5 6.34 -21.51 4.99
C GLY A 5 5.53 -21.28 3.70
N TYR A 6 4.44 -20.51 3.73
CA TYR A 6 3.67 -20.14 2.53
C TYR A 6 3.95 -18.68 2.11
N PRO A 7 4.92 -18.42 1.21
CA PRO A 7 5.34 -17.06 0.85
C PRO A 7 4.23 -16.24 0.17
N TYR A 8 3.27 -16.90 -0.48
CA TYR A 8 2.18 -16.24 -1.22
C TYR A 8 1.15 -15.55 -0.31
N ASP A 9 1.01 -16.00 0.94
CA ASP A 9 0.03 -15.42 1.87
C ASP A 9 0.38 -14.00 2.30
N ASN A 10 1.67 -13.70 2.32
CA ASN A 10 2.19 -12.38 2.71
C ASN A 10 2.49 -11.49 1.49
N ALA A 11 2.44 -12.04 0.27
CA ALA A 11 2.78 -11.32 -0.95
C ALA A 11 2.05 -9.95 -1.12
N PRO A 12 0.75 -9.81 -0.79
CA PRO A 12 0.08 -8.51 -0.86
C PRO A 12 0.67 -7.47 0.10
N MET A 13 1.01 -7.88 1.32
CA MET A 13 1.60 -7.02 2.34
C MET A 13 3.06 -6.67 2.00
N GLU A 14 3.84 -7.63 1.52
CA GLU A 14 5.21 -7.38 1.05
C GLU A 14 5.24 -6.36 -0.08
N ARG A 15 4.32 -6.48 -1.04
CA ARG A 15 4.17 -5.51 -2.14
C ARG A 15 3.80 -4.12 -1.62
N TYR A 16 2.88 -4.03 -0.68
CA TYR A 16 2.50 -2.76 -0.03
C TYR A 16 3.71 -2.11 0.65
N PHE A 17 4.41 -2.82 1.54
CA PHE A 17 5.54 -2.28 2.28
C PHE A 17 6.73 -1.90 1.39
N ASN A 18 7.00 -2.69 0.34
CA ASN A 18 8.02 -2.32 -0.64
C ASN A 18 7.67 -1.02 -1.37
N THR A 19 6.39 -0.81 -1.70
CA THR A 19 5.94 0.44 -2.35
C THR A 19 6.00 1.63 -1.38
N LEU A 20 5.54 1.46 -0.13
CA LEU A 20 5.60 2.48 0.91
C LEU A 20 7.05 2.94 1.15
N LYS A 21 7.99 2.00 1.28
CA LYS A 21 9.40 2.34 1.50
C LYS A 21 10.01 3.09 0.33
N ASN A 22 9.83 2.58 -0.89
CA ASN A 22 10.46 3.14 -2.08
C ASN A 22 9.81 4.44 -2.58
N ASN A 23 8.57 4.73 -2.22
CA ASN A 23 7.92 5.95 -2.69
C ASN A 23 7.85 7.03 -1.63
N LEU A 24 7.80 6.66 -0.34
CA LEU A 24 7.58 7.60 0.75
C LEU A 24 8.71 7.59 1.79
N ILE A 25 9.06 6.45 2.36
CA ILE A 25 9.97 6.45 3.52
C ILE A 25 11.41 6.80 3.12
N ASN A 26 11.91 6.24 2.02
CA ASN A 26 13.32 6.39 1.64
C ASN A 26 13.64 7.76 1.02
N HIS A 27 12.63 8.52 0.59
CA HIS A 27 12.81 9.79 -0.13
C HIS A 27 12.45 11.02 0.70
N HIS A 28 11.98 10.84 1.93
CA HIS A 28 11.49 11.93 2.77
C HIS A 28 12.22 11.97 4.11
N TYR A 29 12.43 13.18 4.61
CA TYR A 29 12.91 13.41 5.96
C TYR A 29 11.79 14.02 6.80
N TYR A 30 11.47 13.38 7.91
CA TYR A 30 10.40 13.80 8.81
C TYR A 30 11.01 14.48 10.04
N ARG A 31 10.45 15.63 10.42
CA ARG A 31 10.90 16.41 11.58
C ARG A 31 10.28 15.92 12.88
N SER A 32 9.21 15.14 12.80
CA SER A 32 8.52 14.56 13.96
C SER A 32 7.86 13.23 13.61
N GLU A 33 7.60 12.41 14.63
CA GLU A 33 6.81 11.18 14.46
C GLU A 33 5.40 11.46 13.95
N LYS A 34 4.78 12.56 14.40
CA LYS A 34 3.46 12.98 13.93
C LYS A 34 3.42 13.18 12.42
N GLU A 35 4.41 13.89 11.87
CA GLU A 35 4.53 14.12 10.42
C GLU A 35 4.71 12.81 9.65
N LEU A 36 5.50 11.89 10.19
CA LEU A 36 5.65 10.54 9.62
C LEU A 36 4.32 9.78 9.63
N TYR A 37 3.58 9.80 10.73
CA TYR A 37 2.29 9.11 10.83
C TYR A 37 1.26 9.68 9.86
N GLU A 38 1.15 11.00 9.78
CA GLU A 38 0.24 11.69 8.83
C GLU A 38 0.59 11.31 7.38
N ALA A 39 1.87 11.33 7.00
CA ALA A 39 2.30 10.94 5.66
C ALA A 39 2.02 9.47 5.34
N VAL A 40 2.22 8.56 6.31
CA VAL A 40 1.92 7.13 6.13
C VAL A 40 0.41 6.89 6.02
N GLU A 41 -0.40 7.61 6.79
CA GLU A 41 -1.86 7.53 6.73
C GLU A 41 -2.37 8.02 5.36
N GLU A 42 -1.92 9.19 4.92
CA GLU A 42 -2.27 9.73 3.60
C GLU A 42 -1.85 8.78 2.47
N PHE A 43 -0.63 8.26 2.52
CA PHE A 43 -0.15 7.29 1.53
C PHE A 43 -1.00 6.02 1.50
N ALA A 44 -1.36 5.48 2.67
CA ALA A 44 -2.13 4.25 2.77
C ALA A 44 -3.55 4.45 2.23
N TYR A 45 -4.25 5.49 2.69
CA TYR A 45 -5.64 5.71 2.35
C TYR A 45 -5.78 6.29 0.95
N VAL A 46 -5.06 7.36 0.61
CA VAL A 46 -5.27 8.08 -0.65
C VAL A 46 -4.45 7.43 -1.76
N GLU A 47 -3.13 7.52 -1.68
CA GLU A 47 -2.25 7.14 -2.78
C GLU A 47 -2.37 5.67 -3.16
N TYR A 48 -2.17 4.77 -2.19
CA TYR A 48 -2.12 3.35 -2.47
C TYR A 48 -3.50 2.75 -2.75
N ASN A 49 -4.52 3.10 -1.95
CA ASN A 49 -5.82 2.44 -2.02
C ASN A 49 -6.80 3.10 -3.01
N HIS A 50 -6.77 4.43 -3.17
CA HIS A 50 -7.77 5.16 -3.96
C HIS A 50 -7.22 5.78 -5.25
N SER A 51 -5.93 6.13 -5.30
CA SER A 51 -5.35 6.84 -6.46
C SER A 51 -4.51 5.96 -7.39
N ARG A 52 -3.99 4.82 -6.92
CA ARG A 52 -3.03 4.00 -7.69
C ARG A 52 -3.65 2.73 -8.32
N PRO A 53 -3.85 2.71 -9.64
CA PRO A 53 -4.15 1.49 -10.39
C PRO A 53 -3.08 0.42 -10.23
N HIS A 54 -3.50 -0.83 -10.01
CA HIS A 54 -2.60 -1.97 -9.97
C HIS A 54 -2.84 -2.89 -11.15
N SER A 55 -1.77 -3.27 -11.86
CA SER A 55 -1.84 -4.21 -12.98
C SER A 55 -2.51 -5.54 -12.61
N TYR A 56 -2.26 -6.03 -11.38
CA TYR A 56 -2.93 -7.22 -10.82
C TYR A 56 -4.45 -7.09 -10.72
N ASN A 57 -4.95 -5.86 -10.52
CA ASN A 57 -6.37 -5.55 -10.37
C ASN A 57 -7.02 -5.11 -11.69
N ASN A 58 -6.49 -5.54 -12.85
CA ASN A 58 -6.92 -5.04 -14.17
C ASN A 58 -6.85 -3.51 -14.28
N TYR A 59 -5.80 -2.90 -13.74
CA TYR A 59 -5.61 -1.45 -13.70
C TYR A 59 -6.73 -0.70 -12.95
N LYS A 60 -7.38 -1.37 -12.01
CA LYS A 60 -8.23 -0.73 -10.99
C LYS A 60 -7.42 -0.46 -9.73
N THR A 61 -7.84 0.53 -8.96
CA THR A 61 -7.27 0.76 -7.62
C THR A 61 -7.71 -0.35 -6.66
N PRO A 62 -7.01 -0.56 -5.52
CA PRO A 62 -7.46 -1.50 -4.50
C PRO A 62 -8.90 -1.24 -4.03
N PHE A 63 -9.30 0.03 -3.92
CA PHE A 63 -10.66 0.42 -3.57
C PHE A 63 -11.65 -0.01 -4.66
N GLU A 64 -11.39 0.33 -5.92
CA GLU A 64 -12.26 -0.04 -7.05
C GLU A 64 -12.36 -1.56 -7.24
N ALA A 65 -11.28 -2.30 -7.02
CA ALA A 65 -11.30 -3.76 -7.11
C ALA A 65 -12.15 -4.41 -6.00
N ARG A 66 -12.26 -3.75 -4.84
CA ARG A 66 -13.02 -4.24 -3.68
C ARG A 66 -14.49 -3.82 -3.72
N TYR A 67 -14.79 -2.61 -4.15
CA TYR A 67 -16.12 -2.00 -4.06
C TYR A 67 -16.77 -1.69 -5.42
N GLY A 68 -16.00 -1.74 -6.51
CA GLY A 68 -16.54 -1.59 -7.86
C GLY A 68 -17.44 -2.79 -8.18
N MET A 69 -18.76 -2.55 -8.16
CA MET A 69 -19.78 -3.54 -8.50
C MET A 69 -19.51 -4.16 -9.87
N SER A 70 -19.68 -5.49 -9.95
CA SER A 70 -19.76 -6.27 -11.20
C SER A 70 -21.06 -5.99 -11.95
#